data_AF-A0A0J7K7W6-F1
#
_entry.id   AF-A0A0J7K7W6-F1
#
_cell.length_a   1.000
_cell.length_b   1.000
_cell.length_c   1.000
_cell.angle_alpha   90.00
_cell.angle_beta   90.00
_cell.angle_gamma   90.00
#
_symmetry.space_group_name_H-M   'P 1'
#
loop_
_entity.id
_entity.type
_entity.pdbx_description
1 polymer ?
#
loop_
_entity_poly.entity_id
_entity_poly.type
_entity_poly.pdbx_seq_one_letter_code
_entity_poly.pdbx_strand_id
1 'polypeptide(L)'
;MENHEEDDLEELRSTIYTFPPNVQNVIEQVLPSTDPLDQSNFNVVDYINSLFPTEQSLSNIDDVVNDMELKIHNIDKDIRSVVRGQTNVGQDGRAALEDAQKVIRQLFVHIKDIKDKAEQSEEVVKEITRDIKQLDFAKRNLTASITALNHLHMLVEGVDSLKVLTQKKQYGEIILPLQAVMEVMQHFNSYMDIPQVKQLSDQVHQIHIELAQQITSDFKQAFSGQNPKHFNQLTEGCLVLSVLDPKVKKDLLIWFVNIQLQEYAHLFDENQDFAWLDKIDRRYAWIKKHLLDFESKFGTIFPQDWEISERIAVQFCHVTREDLAKLMNKRRSEIDVKLLLYAIQRTSNFESLLAKRFIGSTLETTDAKSAIVNNDVTEKVPGNPFEEENEKVSKLHIY
;
A
#
# COMPACT_ATOMS: atom_id res chain seq x y z
N MET A 1 5.54 -18.67 -108.11
CA MET A 1 5.37 -19.69 -107.06
C MET A 1 6.26 -20.84 -107.50
N GLU A 2 7.48 -20.93 -106.97
CA GLU A 2 8.35 -22.13 -107.06
C GLU A 2 9.71 -21.98 -106.33
N ASN A 3 10.11 -20.77 -105.85
CA ASN A 3 11.42 -20.57 -105.21
C ASN A 3 11.39 -20.30 -103.69
N HIS A 4 10.35 -20.69 -102.95
CA HIS A 4 10.29 -20.48 -101.49
C HIS A 4 10.17 -21.75 -100.65
N GLU A 5 10.08 -22.93 -101.28
CA GLU A 5 10.01 -24.21 -100.55
C GLU A 5 11.36 -24.94 -100.48
N GLU A 6 12.36 -24.53 -101.27
CA GLU A 6 13.72 -25.11 -101.19
C GLU A 6 14.59 -24.47 -100.09
N ASP A 7 14.38 -23.18 -99.76
CA ASP A 7 15.15 -22.48 -98.70
C ASP A 7 14.80 -22.98 -97.28
N ASP A 8 13.56 -23.39 -97.02
CA ASP A 8 13.13 -23.90 -95.70
C ASP A 8 13.63 -25.33 -95.42
N LEU A 9 14.06 -26.07 -96.45
CA LEU A 9 14.60 -27.43 -96.31
C LEU A 9 16.12 -27.45 -96.07
N GLU A 10 16.85 -26.38 -96.43
CA GLU A 10 18.28 -26.25 -96.12
C GLU A 10 18.54 -25.89 -94.64
N GLU A 11 17.61 -25.19 -93.97
CA GLU A 11 17.77 -24.81 -92.55
C GLU A 11 17.62 -25.98 -91.56
N LEU A 12 17.06 -27.12 -92.01
CA LEU A 12 16.90 -28.35 -91.21
C LEU A 12 18.09 -29.31 -91.32
N ARG A 13 19.01 -29.08 -92.26
CA ARG A 13 20.24 -29.89 -92.35
C ARG A 13 21.36 -29.15 -91.63
N SER A 14 21.73 -29.70 -90.47
CA SER A 14 22.92 -29.41 -89.64
C SER A 14 22.77 -28.43 -88.47
N THR A 15 21.98 -28.82 -87.46
CA THR A 15 22.19 -28.33 -86.09
C THR A 15 22.48 -29.50 -85.16
N ILE A 16 23.76 -29.89 -85.06
CA ILE A 16 24.22 -30.75 -83.97
C ILE A 16 24.18 -29.89 -82.70
N TYR A 17 23.16 -30.07 -81.87
CA TYR A 17 23.06 -29.40 -80.57
C TYR A 17 24.21 -29.88 -79.67
N THR A 18 25.25 -29.06 -79.52
CA THR A 18 26.36 -29.34 -78.59
C THR A 18 26.06 -28.65 -77.25
N PHE A 19 25.65 -29.42 -76.24
CA PHE A 19 25.38 -28.86 -74.91
C PHE A 19 26.70 -28.55 -74.17
N PRO A 20 26.72 -27.55 -73.26
CA PRO A 20 27.87 -27.29 -72.40
C PRO A 20 28.25 -28.54 -71.58
N PRO A 21 29.54 -28.77 -71.28
CA PRO A 21 30.02 -30.01 -70.67
C PRO A 21 29.39 -30.31 -69.28
N ASN A 22 29.01 -29.28 -68.52
CA ASN A 22 28.30 -29.45 -67.26
C ASN A 22 26.86 -29.96 -67.44
N VAL A 23 26.20 -29.56 -68.53
CA VAL A 23 24.83 -30.00 -68.84
C VAL A 23 24.85 -31.44 -69.36
N GLN A 24 25.83 -31.78 -70.21
CA GLN A 24 26.03 -33.13 -70.71
C GLN A 24 26.26 -34.13 -69.57
N ASN A 25 27.15 -33.80 -68.62
CA ASN A 25 27.43 -34.65 -67.45
C ASN A 25 26.21 -34.88 -66.55
N VAL A 26 25.32 -33.89 -66.41
CA VAL A 26 24.10 -34.02 -65.62
C VAL A 26 23.06 -34.85 -66.37
N ILE A 27 22.93 -34.66 -67.69
CA ILE A 27 22.04 -35.48 -68.52
C ILE A 27 22.45 -36.96 -68.46
N GLU A 28 23.76 -37.27 -68.58
CA GLU A 28 24.27 -38.64 -68.48
C GLU A 28 24.06 -39.28 -67.09
N GLN A 29 24.03 -38.49 -66.01
CA GLN A 29 23.72 -38.98 -64.66
C GLN A 29 22.24 -39.25 -64.44
N VAL A 30 21.36 -38.47 -65.04
CA VAL A 30 19.90 -38.52 -64.82
C VAL A 30 19.21 -39.47 -65.81
N LEU A 31 19.76 -39.62 -67.02
CA LEU A 31 19.29 -40.48 -68.10
C LEU A 31 20.46 -41.30 -68.66
N PRO A 32 20.88 -42.39 -67.98
CA PRO A 32 21.92 -43.27 -68.51
C PRO A 32 21.37 -44.03 -69.70
N SER A 33 21.80 -43.66 -70.91
CA SER A 33 21.48 -44.42 -72.13
C SER A 33 22.65 -45.31 -72.54
N THR A 34 22.35 -46.58 -72.80
CA THR A 34 23.28 -47.53 -73.41
C THR A 34 23.10 -47.65 -74.92
N ASP A 35 22.23 -46.83 -75.52
CA ASP A 35 21.99 -46.83 -76.96
C ASP A 35 23.19 -46.17 -77.69
N PRO A 36 23.83 -46.87 -78.65
CA PRO A 36 24.88 -46.28 -79.49
C PRO A 36 24.44 -45.01 -80.21
N LEU A 37 23.15 -44.86 -80.51
CA LEU A 37 22.58 -43.70 -81.19
C LEU A 37 22.59 -42.42 -80.34
N ASP A 38 22.67 -42.55 -79.02
CA ASP A 38 22.67 -41.42 -78.07
C ASP A 38 24.10 -40.90 -77.77
N GLN A 39 25.13 -41.53 -78.34
CA GLN A 39 26.53 -41.13 -78.14
C GLN A 39 26.88 -39.88 -78.94
N SER A 40 27.55 -38.93 -78.29
CA SER A 40 27.97 -37.65 -78.90
C SER A 40 28.94 -37.79 -80.09
N ASN A 41 29.59 -38.94 -80.23
CA ASN A 41 30.54 -39.28 -81.30
C ASN A 41 30.02 -40.40 -82.24
N PHE A 42 28.69 -40.54 -82.37
CA PHE A 42 28.08 -41.59 -83.18
C PHE A 42 28.66 -41.66 -84.61
N ASN A 43 29.22 -42.81 -84.98
CA ASN A 43 29.72 -43.08 -86.32
C ASN A 43 28.75 -44.03 -87.06
N VAL A 44 28.04 -43.47 -88.04
CA VAL A 44 27.06 -44.17 -88.87
C VAL A 44 27.67 -45.40 -89.57
N VAL A 45 28.92 -45.28 -90.05
CA VAL A 45 29.58 -46.33 -90.82
C VAL A 45 29.94 -47.52 -89.92
N ASP A 46 30.48 -47.24 -88.73
CA ASP A 46 30.83 -48.28 -87.76
C ASP A 46 29.57 -48.98 -87.21
N TYR A 47 28.49 -48.23 -87.02
CA TYR A 47 27.21 -48.77 -86.59
C TYR A 47 26.57 -49.69 -87.65
N ILE A 48 26.55 -49.27 -88.91
CA ILE A 48 26.07 -50.11 -90.03
C ILE A 48 26.93 -51.36 -90.17
N ASN A 49 28.26 -51.23 -90.07
CA ASN A 49 29.18 -52.38 -90.12
C ASN A 49 29.02 -53.33 -88.91
N SER A 50 28.55 -52.83 -87.76
CA SER A 50 28.20 -53.68 -86.61
C SER A 50 26.90 -54.45 -86.80
N LEU A 51 25.94 -53.88 -87.54
CA LEU A 51 24.67 -54.52 -87.90
C LEU A 51 24.83 -55.52 -89.03
N PHE A 52 25.74 -55.25 -89.98
CA PHE A 52 26.05 -56.11 -91.13
C PHE A 52 27.55 -56.43 -91.23
N PRO A 53 28.12 -57.29 -90.37
CA PRO A 53 29.56 -57.56 -90.35
C PRO A 53 30.10 -58.36 -91.54
N THR A 54 29.23 -59.09 -92.25
CA THR A 54 29.60 -59.94 -93.39
C THR A 54 28.57 -59.84 -94.51
N GLU A 55 28.97 -60.15 -95.75
CA GLU A 55 28.09 -60.09 -96.93
C GLU A 55 26.85 -61.01 -96.83
N GLN A 56 26.95 -62.10 -96.05
CA GLN A 56 25.81 -62.98 -95.75
C GLN A 56 24.77 -62.33 -94.82
N SER A 57 25.16 -61.35 -93.99
CA SER A 57 24.27 -60.65 -93.05
C SER A 57 23.26 -59.73 -93.78
N LEU A 58 23.56 -59.34 -95.02
CA LEU A 58 22.69 -58.52 -95.87
C LEU A 58 21.38 -59.22 -96.25
N SER A 59 21.27 -60.55 -96.07
CA SER A 59 19.99 -61.26 -96.26
C SER A 59 18.92 -60.84 -95.27
N ASN A 60 19.31 -60.29 -94.10
CA ASN A 60 18.39 -59.90 -93.01
C ASN A 60 18.12 -58.39 -93.03
N ILE A 61 18.43 -57.71 -94.13
CA ILE A 61 18.29 -56.25 -94.22
C ILE A 61 16.85 -55.80 -94.02
N ASP A 62 15.88 -56.54 -94.57
CA ASP A 62 14.46 -56.23 -94.44
C ASP A 62 13.99 -56.35 -92.98
N ASP A 63 14.51 -57.31 -92.21
CA ASP A 63 14.17 -57.48 -90.79
C ASP A 63 14.73 -56.33 -89.93
N VAL A 64 15.96 -55.90 -90.20
CA VAL A 64 16.59 -54.77 -89.50
C VAL A 64 15.92 -53.44 -89.86
N VAL A 65 15.53 -53.26 -91.13
CA VAL A 65 14.76 -52.09 -91.58
C VAL A 65 13.40 -52.07 -90.89
N ASN A 66 12.68 -53.20 -90.82
CA ASN A 66 11.41 -53.27 -90.11
C ASN A 66 11.55 -52.99 -88.60
N ASP A 67 12.61 -53.46 -87.94
CA ASP A 67 12.88 -53.14 -86.53
C ASP A 67 13.19 -51.65 -86.32
N MET A 68 13.95 -51.03 -87.24
CA MET A 68 14.19 -49.60 -87.23
C MET A 68 12.91 -48.79 -87.49
N GLU A 69 12.07 -49.18 -88.45
CA GLU A 69 10.79 -48.53 -88.71
C GLU A 69 9.84 -48.64 -87.50
N LEU A 70 9.82 -49.79 -86.83
CA LEU A 70 9.04 -50.00 -85.61
C LEU A 70 9.58 -49.16 -84.43
N LYS A 71 10.91 -49.05 -84.29
CA LYS A 71 11.55 -48.16 -83.32
C LYS A 71 11.24 -46.69 -83.58
N ILE A 72 11.35 -46.24 -84.82
CA ILE A 72 10.97 -44.88 -85.23
C ILE A 72 9.51 -44.62 -84.87
N HIS A 73 8.61 -45.57 -85.18
CA HIS A 73 7.19 -45.43 -84.86
C HIS A 73 6.93 -45.34 -83.34
N ASN A 74 7.62 -46.15 -82.54
CA ASN A 74 7.49 -46.13 -81.09
C ASN A 74 8.03 -44.82 -80.50
N ILE A 75 9.20 -44.36 -80.95
CA ILE A 75 9.80 -43.09 -80.52
C ILE A 75 8.88 -41.92 -80.90
N ASP A 76 8.33 -41.89 -82.11
CA ASP A 76 7.37 -40.86 -82.53
C ASP A 76 6.11 -40.85 -81.66
N LYS A 77 5.64 -42.02 -81.25
CA LYS A 77 4.50 -42.15 -80.34
C LYS A 77 4.84 -41.64 -78.94
N ASP A 78 6.03 -41.93 -78.44
CA ASP A 78 6.51 -41.49 -77.14
C ASP A 78 6.77 -39.97 -77.12
N ILE A 79 7.43 -39.42 -78.16
CA ILE A 79 7.59 -37.98 -78.36
C ILE A 79 6.22 -37.30 -78.36
N ARG A 80 5.26 -37.84 -79.13
CA ARG A 80 3.91 -37.28 -79.19
C ARG A 80 3.21 -37.32 -77.82
N SER A 81 3.41 -38.38 -77.05
CA SER A 81 2.87 -38.50 -75.68
C SER A 81 3.49 -37.47 -74.75
N VAL A 82 4.82 -37.33 -74.74
CA VAL A 82 5.55 -36.38 -73.90
C VAL A 82 5.23 -34.93 -74.25
N VAL A 83 5.21 -34.59 -75.54
CA VAL A 83 4.88 -33.22 -76.00
C VAL A 83 3.45 -32.84 -75.62
N ARG A 84 2.49 -33.77 -75.75
CA ARG A 84 1.11 -33.55 -75.29
C ARG A 84 1.02 -33.43 -73.76
N GLY A 85 1.76 -34.27 -73.03
CA GLY A 85 1.84 -34.20 -71.56
C GLY A 85 2.43 -32.88 -71.06
N GLN A 86 3.53 -32.41 -71.66
CA GLN A 86 4.19 -31.15 -71.33
C GLN A 86 3.30 -29.93 -71.64
N THR A 87 2.55 -29.97 -72.74
CA THR A 87 1.64 -28.87 -73.11
C THR A 87 0.53 -28.69 -72.07
N ASN A 88 -0.04 -29.80 -71.58
CA ASN A 88 -1.09 -29.76 -70.56
C ASN A 88 -0.55 -29.36 -69.19
N VAL A 89 0.57 -29.94 -68.75
CA VAL A 89 1.18 -29.62 -67.44
C VAL A 89 1.66 -28.16 -67.38
N GLY A 90 2.16 -27.61 -68.48
CA GLY A 90 2.54 -26.20 -68.56
C GLY A 90 1.35 -25.24 -68.49
N GLN A 91 0.21 -25.59 -69.08
CA GLN A 91 -1.02 -24.82 -68.96
C GLN A 91 -1.62 -24.91 -67.56
N ASP A 92 -1.70 -26.11 -66.99
CA ASP A 92 -2.22 -26.33 -65.63
C ASP A 92 -1.34 -25.65 -64.57
N GLY A 93 -0.01 -25.71 -64.72
CA GLY A 93 0.94 -25.02 -63.85
C GLY A 93 0.79 -23.50 -63.93
N ARG A 94 0.59 -22.92 -65.12
CA ARG A 94 0.30 -21.48 -65.28
C ARG A 94 -1.04 -21.10 -64.66
N ALA A 95 -2.08 -21.91 -64.86
CA ALA A 95 -3.40 -21.66 -64.28
C ALA A 95 -3.36 -21.71 -62.73
N ALA A 96 -2.68 -22.70 -62.16
CA ALA A 96 -2.50 -22.81 -60.71
C ALA A 96 -1.71 -21.63 -60.13
N LEU A 97 -0.68 -21.14 -60.86
CA LEU A 97 0.10 -19.99 -60.44
C LEU A 97 -0.71 -18.69 -60.49
N GLU A 98 -1.52 -18.49 -61.54
CA GLU A 98 -2.44 -17.37 -61.63
C GLU A 98 -3.50 -17.40 -60.52
N ASP A 99 -4.03 -18.58 -60.20
CA ASP A 99 -5.00 -18.74 -59.12
C ASP A 99 -4.39 -18.45 -57.75
N ALA A 100 -3.19 -18.99 -57.48
CA ALA A 100 -2.44 -18.66 -56.28
C ALA A 100 -2.15 -17.16 -56.17
N GLN A 101 -1.80 -16.50 -57.28
CA GLN A 101 -1.56 -15.06 -57.30
C GLN A 101 -2.85 -14.26 -57.02
N LYS A 102 -4.01 -14.71 -57.50
CA LYS A 102 -5.32 -14.11 -57.17
C LYS A 102 -5.64 -14.28 -55.68
N VAL A 103 -5.46 -15.47 -55.12
CA VAL A 103 -5.69 -15.75 -53.70
C VAL A 103 -4.76 -14.90 -52.82
N ILE A 104 -3.48 -14.78 -53.18
CA ILE A 104 -2.52 -13.93 -52.44
C ILE A 104 -2.95 -12.47 -52.47
N ARG A 105 -3.41 -11.96 -53.62
CA ARG A 105 -3.94 -10.58 -53.70
C ARG A 105 -5.17 -10.40 -52.81
N GLN A 106 -6.09 -11.36 -52.80
CA GLN A 106 -7.26 -11.33 -51.90
C GLN A 106 -6.84 -11.38 -50.43
N LEU A 107 -5.83 -12.18 -50.08
CA LEU A 107 -5.29 -12.25 -48.72
C LEU A 107 -4.71 -10.90 -48.29
N PHE A 108 -3.98 -10.20 -49.15
CA PHE A 108 -3.48 -8.85 -48.84
C PHE A 108 -4.60 -7.85 -48.60
N VAL A 109 -5.67 -7.92 -49.39
CA VAL A 109 -6.86 -7.09 -49.16
C VAL A 109 -7.49 -7.43 -47.80
N HIS A 110 -7.68 -8.71 -47.49
CA HIS A 110 -8.24 -9.12 -46.20
C HIS A 110 -7.36 -8.74 -45.01
N ILE A 111 -6.04 -8.88 -45.10
CA ILE A 111 -5.11 -8.46 -44.04
C ILE A 111 -5.19 -6.95 -43.84
N LYS A 112 -5.28 -6.18 -44.93
CA LYS A 112 -5.46 -4.74 -44.86
C LYS A 112 -6.79 -4.38 -44.18
N ASP A 113 -7.90 -5.00 -44.59
CA ASP A 113 -9.21 -4.77 -43.99
C ASP A 113 -9.23 -5.14 -42.49
N ILE A 114 -8.57 -6.23 -42.10
CA ILE A 114 -8.44 -6.63 -40.69
C ILE A 114 -7.62 -5.60 -39.91
N LYS A 115 -6.51 -5.12 -40.49
CA LYS A 115 -5.68 -4.10 -39.86
C LYS A 115 -6.47 -2.80 -39.67
N ASP A 116 -7.15 -2.33 -40.70
CA ASP A 116 -7.93 -1.09 -40.66
C ASP A 116 -9.09 -1.20 -39.63
N LYS A 117 -9.75 -2.37 -39.57
CA LYS A 117 -10.77 -2.65 -38.53
C LYS A 117 -10.17 -2.75 -37.12
N ALA A 118 -8.98 -3.32 -36.96
CA ALA A 118 -8.31 -3.42 -35.67
C ALA A 118 -7.91 -2.03 -35.15
N GLU A 119 -7.40 -1.16 -36.03
CA GLU A 119 -7.05 0.23 -35.70
C GLU A 119 -8.28 1.05 -35.31
N GLN A 120 -9.38 0.93 -36.06
CA GLN A 120 -10.67 1.53 -35.69
C GLN A 120 -11.18 0.99 -34.34
N SER A 121 -11.06 -0.32 -34.11
CA SER A 121 -11.47 -0.93 -32.84
C SER A 121 -10.61 -0.46 -31.67
N GLU A 122 -9.30 -0.27 -31.87
CA GLU A 122 -8.40 0.29 -30.85
C GLU A 122 -8.79 1.71 -30.49
N GLU A 123 -9.06 2.57 -31.50
CA GLU A 123 -9.49 3.95 -31.29
C GLU A 123 -10.79 4.00 -30.49
N VAL A 124 -11.80 3.21 -30.87
CA VAL A 124 -13.07 3.12 -30.14
C VAL A 124 -12.86 2.68 -28.68
N VAL A 125 -12.04 1.65 -28.44
CA VAL A 125 -11.75 1.18 -27.06
C VAL A 125 -11.00 2.24 -26.26
N LYS A 126 -10.09 2.99 -26.88
CA LYS A 126 -9.37 4.09 -26.25
C LYS A 126 -10.31 5.24 -25.85
N GLU A 127 -11.32 5.53 -26.66
CA GLU A 127 -12.35 6.50 -26.29
C GLU A 127 -13.22 6.00 -25.14
N ILE A 128 -13.69 4.73 -25.20
CA ILE A 128 -14.50 4.13 -24.13
C ILE A 128 -13.74 4.16 -22.80
N THR A 129 -12.46 3.79 -22.79
CA THR A 129 -11.64 3.79 -21.57
C THR A 129 -11.36 5.19 -21.03
N ARG A 130 -11.22 6.20 -21.91
CA ARG A 130 -11.15 7.61 -21.51
C ARG A 130 -12.43 8.04 -20.80
N ASP A 131 -13.59 7.69 -21.35
CA ASP A 131 -14.89 8.09 -20.80
C ASP A 131 -15.19 7.37 -19.48
N ILE A 132 -14.84 6.08 -19.36
CA ILE A 132 -14.89 5.34 -18.10
C ILE A 132 -14.04 6.03 -17.03
N LYS A 133 -12.83 6.47 -17.38
CA LYS A 133 -11.95 7.17 -16.44
C LYS A 133 -12.55 8.51 -15.99
N GLN A 134 -13.15 9.27 -16.90
CA GLN A 134 -13.86 10.50 -16.54
C GLN A 134 -15.05 10.24 -15.62
N LEU A 135 -15.82 9.19 -15.90
CA LEU A 135 -16.95 8.78 -15.08
C LEU A 135 -16.50 8.33 -13.68
N ASP A 136 -15.39 7.62 -13.57
CA ASP A 136 -14.81 7.23 -12.28
C ASP A 136 -14.36 8.45 -11.47
N PHE A 137 -13.70 9.42 -12.10
CA PHE A 137 -13.38 10.69 -11.45
C PHE A 137 -14.63 11.44 -10.98
N ALA A 138 -15.67 11.51 -11.82
CA ALA A 138 -16.93 12.14 -11.46
C ALA A 138 -17.58 11.42 -10.27
N LYS A 139 -17.66 10.08 -10.31
CA LYS A 139 -18.20 9.26 -9.22
C LYS A 139 -17.43 9.51 -7.93
N ARG A 140 -16.09 9.45 -7.95
CA ARG A 140 -15.26 9.66 -6.76
C ARG A 140 -15.43 11.06 -6.17
N ASN A 141 -15.43 12.09 -7.01
CA ASN A 141 -15.62 13.48 -6.58
C ASN A 141 -17.02 13.72 -6.02
N LEU A 142 -18.05 13.11 -6.62
CA LEU A 142 -19.43 13.19 -6.11
C LEU A 142 -19.56 12.46 -4.77
N THR A 143 -19.02 11.24 -4.64
CA THR A 143 -19.02 10.52 -3.37
C THR A 143 -18.30 11.32 -2.29
N ALA A 144 -17.11 11.85 -2.56
CA ALA A 144 -16.38 12.69 -1.62
C ALA A 144 -17.18 13.94 -1.21
N SER A 145 -17.81 14.61 -2.18
CA SER A 145 -18.67 15.78 -1.92
C SER A 145 -19.89 15.44 -1.06
N ILE A 146 -20.56 14.31 -1.34
CA ILE A 146 -21.74 13.85 -0.57
C ILE A 146 -21.32 13.50 0.86
N THR A 147 -20.22 12.76 1.04
CA THR A 147 -19.71 12.42 2.37
C THR A 147 -19.33 13.67 3.15
N ALA A 148 -18.62 14.62 2.53
CA ALA A 148 -18.26 15.89 3.17
C ALA A 148 -19.51 16.70 3.56
N LEU A 149 -20.53 16.75 2.70
CA LEU A 149 -21.77 17.46 3.01
C LEU A 149 -22.53 16.80 4.18
N ASN A 150 -22.62 15.47 4.20
CA ASN A 150 -23.25 14.74 5.30
C ASN A 150 -22.49 14.96 6.61
N HIS A 151 -21.16 14.94 6.58
CA HIS A 151 -20.33 15.23 7.75
C HIS A 151 -20.52 16.67 8.23
N LEU A 152 -20.62 17.64 7.31
CA LEU A 152 -20.88 19.03 7.66
C LEU A 152 -22.26 19.20 8.31
N HIS A 153 -23.27 18.54 7.77
CA HIS A 153 -24.62 18.52 8.35
C HIS A 153 -24.61 17.96 9.78
N MET A 154 -24.00 16.79 9.99
CA MET A 154 -23.84 16.21 11.33
C MET A 154 -23.10 17.14 12.29
N LEU A 155 -22.08 17.86 11.80
CA LEU A 155 -21.31 18.79 12.63
C LEU A 155 -22.15 20.01 13.04
N VAL A 156 -22.94 20.58 12.13
CA VAL A 156 -23.83 21.72 12.43
C VAL A 156 -24.92 21.30 13.43
N GLU A 157 -25.63 20.21 13.16
CA GLU A 157 -26.68 19.70 14.07
C GLU A 157 -26.10 19.28 15.43
N GLY A 158 -24.93 18.65 15.42
CA GLY A 158 -24.22 18.24 16.62
C GLY A 158 -23.83 19.43 17.49
N VAL A 159 -23.30 20.50 16.90
CA VAL A 159 -22.95 21.73 17.61
C VAL A 159 -24.19 22.39 18.22
N ASP A 160 -25.29 22.49 17.48
CA ASP A 160 -26.51 23.10 18.00
C ASP A 160 -27.16 22.26 19.11
N SER A 161 -27.13 20.93 18.98
CA SER A 161 -27.57 20.00 20.02
C SER A 161 -26.70 20.12 21.27
N LEU A 162 -25.37 20.18 21.11
CA LEU A 162 -24.42 20.34 22.22
C LEU A 162 -24.62 21.66 22.96
N LYS A 163 -24.91 22.76 22.26
CA LYS A 163 -25.24 24.04 22.92
C LYS A 163 -26.47 23.91 23.82
N VAL A 164 -27.54 23.27 23.32
CA VAL A 164 -28.78 23.09 24.09
C VAL A 164 -28.54 22.19 25.31
N LEU A 165 -27.82 21.07 25.13
CA LEU A 165 -27.52 20.14 26.23
C LEU A 165 -26.61 20.78 27.29
N THR A 166 -25.64 21.58 26.87
CA THR A 166 -24.73 22.34 27.75
C THR A 166 -25.52 23.31 28.62
N GLN A 167 -26.43 24.09 28.02
CA GLN A 167 -27.30 25.03 28.73
C GLN A 167 -28.21 24.35 29.76
N LYS A 168 -28.73 23.16 29.43
CA LYS A 168 -29.59 22.36 30.32
C LYS A 168 -28.81 21.59 31.39
N LYS A 169 -27.48 21.58 31.34
CA LYS A 169 -26.59 20.81 32.22
C LYS A 169 -26.86 19.29 32.19
N GLN A 170 -27.28 18.74 31.06
CA GLN A 170 -27.55 17.30 30.90
C GLN A 170 -26.27 16.54 30.55
N TYR A 171 -25.32 16.45 31.49
CA TYR A 171 -23.98 15.89 31.22
C TYR A 171 -24.00 14.46 30.67
N GLY A 172 -24.92 13.60 31.14
CA GLY A 172 -25.01 12.22 30.66
C GLY A 172 -25.33 12.09 29.16
N GLU A 173 -26.05 13.05 28.59
CA GLU A 173 -26.42 13.05 27.17
C GLU A 173 -25.37 13.73 26.28
N ILE A 174 -24.40 14.45 26.85
CA ILE A 174 -23.39 15.22 26.10
C ILE A 174 -22.26 14.34 25.56
N ILE A 175 -21.96 13.21 26.22
CA ILE A 175 -20.77 12.39 25.93
C ILE A 175 -20.77 11.90 24.48
N LEU A 176 -21.85 11.24 24.05
CA LEU A 176 -21.93 10.64 22.71
C LEU A 176 -21.93 11.70 21.60
N PRO A 177 -22.76 12.77 21.66
CA PRO A 177 -22.71 13.83 20.66
C PRO A 177 -21.36 14.55 20.63
N LEU A 178 -20.71 14.76 21.79
CA LEU A 178 -19.41 15.41 21.86
C LEU A 178 -18.33 14.58 21.16
N GLN A 179 -18.28 13.28 21.42
CA GLN A 179 -17.35 12.36 20.76
C GLN A 179 -17.58 12.32 19.24
N ALA A 180 -18.84 12.21 18.80
CA ALA A 180 -19.18 12.20 17.39
C ALA A 180 -18.76 13.51 16.69
N VAL A 181 -19.03 14.66 17.32
CA VAL A 181 -18.61 15.98 16.82
C VAL A 181 -17.09 16.09 16.75
N MET A 182 -16.36 15.62 17.76
CA MET A 182 -14.89 15.61 17.77
C MET A 182 -14.33 14.74 16.64
N GLU A 183 -14.87 13.55 16.42
CA GLU A 183 -14.44 12.65 15.35
C GLU A 183 -14.70 13.26 13.97
N VAL A 184 -15.91 13.77 13.74
CA VAL A 184 -16.26 14.44 12.48
C VAL A 184 -15.38 15.67 12.24
N MET A 185 -15.06 16.43 13.28
CA MET A 185 -14.19 17.61 13.18
C MET A 185 -12.77 17.25 12.71
N GLN A 186 -12.25 16.06 13.05
CA GLN A 186 -10.93 15.62 12.57
C GLN A 186 -10.87 15.53 11.04
N HIS A 187 -11.96 15.10 10.39
CA HIS A 187 -12.05 15.05 8.93
C HIS A 187 -12.09 16.45 8.29
N PHE A 188 -12.43 17.49 9.05
CA PHE A 188 -12.47 18.88 8.59
C PHE A 188 -11.20 19.69 8.84
N ASN A 189 -10.17 19.10 9.47
CA ASN A 189 -8.90 19.79 9.74
C ASN A 189 -8.21 20.32 8.47
N SER A 190 -8.36 19.63 7.32
CA SER A 190 -7.83 20.09 6.03
C SER A 190 -8.65 21.20 5.38
N TYR A 191 -9.85 21.50 5.90
CA TYR A 191 -10.80 22.48 5.36
C TYR A 191 -10.87 23.76 6.19
N MET A 192 -9.92 23.98 7.10
CA MET A 192 -9.88 25.13 8.02
C MET A 192 -9.71 26.49 7.33
N ASP A 193 -9.29 26.49 6.06
CA ASP A 193 -9.23 27.70 5.24
C ASP A 193 -10.63 28.24 4.90
N ILE A 194 -11.66 27.41 5.00
CA ILE A 194 -13.04 27.79 4.75
C ILE A 194 -13.59 28.51 6.01
N PRO A 195 -13.98 29.80 5.92
CA PRO A 195 -14.40 30.58 7.08
C PRO A 195 -15.54 29.96 7.89
N GLN A 196 -16.51 29.34 7.21
CA GLN A 196 -17.68 28.72 7.86
C GLN A 196 -17.27 27.47 8.67
N VAL A 197 -16.35 26.66 8.15
CA VAL A 197 -15.82 25.47 8.85
C VAL A 197 -14.99 25.91 10.05
N LYS A 198 -14.16 26.95 9.87
CA LYS A 198 -13.40 27.54 10.97
C LYS A 198 -14.32 28.09 12.07
N GLN A 199 -15.37 28.82 11.73
CA GLN A 199 -16.34 29.32 12.69
C GLN A 199 -17.02 28.18 13.46
N LEU A 200 -17.31 27.05 12.80
CA LEU A 200 -17.90 25.88 13.44
C LEU A 200 -16.89 25.21 14.38
N SER A 201 -15.62 25.10 13.98
CA SER A 201 -14.51 24.66 14.83
C SER A 201 -14.37 25.52 16.08
N ASP A 202 -14.43 26.84 15.92
CA ASP A 202 -14.32 27.79 17.03
C ASP A 202 -15.51 27.64 17.99
N GLN A 203 -16.71 27.39 17.48
CA GLN A 203 -17.89 27.08 18.31
C GLN A 203 -17.73 25.78 19.09
N VAL A 204 -17.22 24.71 18.46
CA VAL A 204 -16.91 23.46 19.18
C VAL A 204 -15.89 23.72 20.28
N HIS A 205 -14.81 24.45 19.98
CA HIS A 205 -13.80 24.79 20.97
C HIS A 205 -14.37 25.63 22.13
N GLN A 206 -15.27 26.58 21.83
CA GLN A 206 -15.94 27.36 22.85
C GLN A 206 -16.83 26.50 23.75
N ILE A 207 -17.56 25.53 23.19
CA ILE A 207 -18.36 24.56 23.97
C ILE A 207 -17.46 23.72 24.88
N HIS A 208 -16.28 23.29 24.40
CA HIS A 208 -15.32 22.57 25.23
C HIS A 208 -14.88 23.40 26.45
N ILE A 209 -14.54 24.68 26.24
CA ILE A 209 -14.12 25.58 27.32
C ILE A 209 -15.28 25.83 28.29
N GLU A 210 -16.48 26.07 27.76
CA GLU A 210 -17.68 26.32 28.56
C GLU A 210 -18.03 25.11 29.43
N LEU A 211 -18.04 23.90 28.86
CA LEU A 211 -18.27 22.66 29.61
C LEU A 211 -17.23 22.44 30.70
N ALA A 212 -15.95 22.64 30.38
CA ALA A 212 -14.85 22.52 31.34
C ALA A 212 -15.03 23.47 32.53
N GLN A 213 -15.35 24.74 32.27
CA GLN A 213 -15.58 25.75 33.29
C GLN A 213 -16.85 25.46 34.10
N GLN A 214 -17.93 25.09 33.42
CA GLN A 214 -19.22 24.80 34.03
C GLN A 214 -19.15 23.60 34.97
N ILE A 215 -18.57 22.48 34.51
CA ILE A 215 -18.36 21.27 35.33
C ILE A 215 -17.48 21.63 36.52
N THR A 216 -16.35 22.30 36.31
CA THR A 216 -15.45 22.69 37.40
C THR A 216 -16.13 23.59 38.44
N SER A 217 -16.98 24.52 37.98
CA SER A 217 -17.77 25.40 38.87
C SER A 217 -18.82 24.61 39.66
N ASP A 218 -19.52 23.68 39.01
CA ASP A 218 -20.53 22.83 39.66
C ASP A 218 -19.89 21.93 40.72
N PHE A 219 -18.68 21.39 40.45
CA PHE A 219 -17.86 20.70 41.45
C PHE A 219 -17.54 21.63 42.63
N LYS A 220 -16.98 22.81 42.37
CA LYS A 220 -16.66 23.79 43.43
C LYS A 220 -17.86 24.12 44.29
N GLN A 221 -19.03 24.32 43.70
CA GLN A 221 -20.26 24.64 44.41
C GLN A 221 -20.76 23.46 45.24
N ALA A 222 -20.77 22.25 44.68
CA ALA A 222 -21.26 21.06 45.38
C ALA A 222 -20.42 20.74 46.63
N PHE A 223 -19.10 20.89 46.53
CA PHE A 223 -18.18 20.63 47.65
C PHE A 223 -18.08 21.78 48.65
N SER A 224 -18.47 23.01 48.27
CA SER A 224 -18.54 24.15 49.20
C SER A 224 -19.89 24.24 49.96
N GLY A 225 -20.98 23.73 49.37
CA GLY A 225 -22.35 23.90 49.87
C GLY A 225 -23.00 22.64 50.45
N GLN A 226 -22.31 21.49 50.51
CA GLN A 226 -22.82 20.21 51.02
C GLN A 226 -24.26 19.86 50.56
N ASN A 227 -24.56 19.98 49.26
CA ASN A 227 -25.86 19.61 48.69
C ASN A 227 -25.79 18.26 47.96
N PRO A 228 -26.19 17.14 48.58
CA PRO A 228 -26.05 15.79 48.01
C PRO A 228 -26.96 15.50 46.81
N LYS A 229 -27.88 16.41 46.46
CA LYS A 229 -28.84 16.21 45.36
C LYS A 229 -28.23 16.28 43.96
N HIS A 230 -26.97 16.71 43.82
CA HIS A 230 -26.31 16.91 42.52
C HIS A 230 -25.24 15.86 42.19
N PHE A 231 -25.02 14.83 43.04
CA PHE A 231 -23.92 13.89 42.84
C PHE A 231 -24.01 13.07 41.55
N ASN A 232 -25.21 12.67 41.11
CA ASN A 232 -25.36 11.94 39.85
C ASN A 232 -24.95 12.80 38.63
N GLN A 233 -25.32 14.08 38.62
CA GLN A 233 -24.92 15.02 37.57
C GLN A 233 -23.39 15.21 37.56
N LEU A 234 -22.75 15.21 38.73
CA LEU A 234 -21.29 15.30 38.83
C LEU A 234 -20.59 14.04 38.33
N THR A 235 -21.13 12.85 38.59
CA THR A 235 -20.62 11.60 38.03
C THR A 235 -20.65 11.63 36.51
N GLU A 236 -21.78 12.04 35.92
CA GLU A 236 -21.91 12.24 34.48
C GLU A 236 -20.93 13.32 33.97
N GLY A 237 -20.77 14.41 34.72
CA GLY A 237 -19.79 15.45 34.43
C GLY A 237 -18.33 14.95 34.43
N CYS A 238 -17.98 14.00 35.31
CA CYS A 238 -16.66 13.34 35.27
C CYS A 238 -16.42 12.60 33.96
N LEU A 239 -17.45 11.92 33.44
CA LEU A 239 -17.35 11.20 32.16
C LEU A 239 -17.22 12.16 30.98
N VAL A 240 -17.88 13.32 31.02
CA VAL A 240 -17.64 14.38 30.02
C VAL A 240 -16.21 14.91 30.14
N LEU A 241 -15.72 15.11 31.37
CA LEU A 241 -14.37 15.62 31.63
C LEU A 241 -13.25 14.66 31.21
N SER A 242 -13.50 13.34 31.25
CA SER A 242 -12.52 12.35 30.78
C SER A 242 -12.37 12.33 29.25
N VAL A 243 -13.39 12.78 28.52
CA VAL A 243 -13.35 12.95 27.06
C VAL A 243 -12.77 14.31 26.64
N LEU A 244 -12.91 15.33 27.51
CA LEU A 244 -12.34 16.66 27.33
C LEU A 244 -10.80 16.68 27.48
N ASP A 245 -10.21 17.88 27.44
CA ASP A 245 -8.75 18.06 27.59
C ASP A 245 -8.25 17.52 28.96
N PRO A 246 -7.25 16.60 28.97
CA PRO A 246 -6.65 16.07 30.20
C PRO A 246 -6.14 17.13 31.18
N LYS A 247 -5.81 18.34 30.71
CA LYS A 247 -5.38 19.45 31.56
C LYS A 247 -6.47 19.88 32.54
N VAL A 248 -7.72 19.98 32.08
CA VAL A 248 -8.84 20.41 32.95
C VAL A 248 -9.09 19.38 34.04
N LYS A 249 -9.05 18.07 33.68
CA LYS A 249 -9.09 16.97 34.65
C LYS A 249 -7.98 17.12 35.69
N LYS A 250 -6.74 17.40 35.27
CA LYS A 250 -5.60 17.59 36.17
C LYS A 250 -5.81 18.76 37.14
N ASP A 251 -6.25 19.91 36.64
CA ASP A 251 -6.46 21.10 37.47
C ASP A 251 -7.59 20.90 38.49
N LEU A 252 -8.69 20.23 38.08
CA LEU A 252 -9.77 19.85 38.99
C LEU A 252 -9.27 18.90 40.09
N LEU A 253 -8.49 17.88 39.73
CA LEU A 253 -7.93 16.92 40.69
C LEU A 253 -6.99 17.60 41.69
N ILE A 254 -6.11 18.49 41.23
CA ILE A 254 -5.20 19.25 42.12
C ILE A 254 -6.02 20.08 43.11
N TRP A 255 -7.01 20.83 42.62
CA TRP A 255 -7.90 21.63 43.48
C TRP A 255 -8.63 20.76 44.50
N PHE A 256 -9.18 19.64 44.06
CA PHE A 256 -9.96 18.75 44.91
C PHE A 256 -9.11 18.12 46.03
N VAL A 257 -7.94 17.58 45.67
CA VAL A 257 -7.01 16.98 46.64
C VAL A 257 -6.55 18.02 47.67
N ASN A 258 -6.29 19.26 47.25
CA ASN A 258 -5.92 20.34 48.16
C ASN A 258 -7.03 20.67 49.17
N ILE A 259 -8.31 20.65 48.74
CA ILE A 259 -9.44 20.82 49.66
C ILE A 259 -9.51 19.68 50.68
N GLN A 260 -9.33 18.43 50.23
CA GLN A 260 -9.37 17.27 51.13
C GLN A 260 -8.29 17.34 52.21
N LEU A 261 -7.12 17.89 51.88
CA LEU A 261 -6.00 18.03 52.82
C LEU A 261 -5.98 19.38 53.57
N GLN A 262 -6.97 20.25 53.36
CA GLN A 262 -7.01 21.55 54.06
C GLN A 262 -7.18 21.37 55.57
N GLU A 263 -8.04 20.45 56.00
CA GLU A 263 -8.20 20.13 57.44
C GLU A 263 -6.90 19.58 58.04
N TYR A 264 -6.19 18.72 57.30
CA TYR A 264 -4.90 18.19 57.71
C TYR A 264 -3.87 19.29 57.93
N ALA A 265 -3.75 20.22 56.99
CA ALA A 265 -2.83 21.34 57.08
C ALA A 265 -3.09 22.21 58.32
N HIS A 266 -4.36 22.41 58.69
CA HIS A 266 -4.72 23.14 59.91
C HIS A 266 -4.45 22.36 61.20
N LEU A 267 -4.77 21.07 61.24
CA LEU A 267 -4.60 20.22 62.43
C LEU A 267 -3.14 19.99 62.81
N PHE A 268 -2.25 19.95 61.81
CA PHE A 268 -0.84 19.62 61.99
C PHE A 268 0.11 20.76 61.60
N ASP A 269 -0.40 21.99 61.61
CA ASP A 269 0.37 23.22 61.49
C ASP A 269 1.50 23.27 62.54
N GLU A 270 2.60 23.96 62.22
CA GLU A 270 3.79 24.02 63.07
C GLU A 270 3.54 24.49 64.51
N ASN A 271 2.46 25.26 64.72
CA ASN A 271 2.09 25.81 66.03
C ASN A 271 1.22 24.87 66.87
N GLN A 272 0.80 23.73 66.32
CA GLN A 272 -0.04 22.76 67.02
C GLN A 272 0.82 21.72 67.78
N ASP A 273 0.39 21.38 69.00
CA ASP A 273 1.11 20.41 69.86
C ASP A 273 1.19 19.00 69.25
N PHE A 274 0.26 18.65 68.36
CA PHE A 274 0.22 17.34 67.70
C PHE A 274 1.06 17.27 66.42
N ALA A 275 1.72 18.36 66.03
CA ALA A 275 2.51 18.42 64.80
C ALA A 275 3.88 17.74 64.92
N TRP A 276 4.41 17.59 66.14
CA TRP A 276 5.75 17.09 66.40
C TRP A 276 5.90 15.58 66.14
N LEU A 277 7.15 15.14 65.93
CA LEU A 277 7.51 13.76 65.57
C LEU A 277 7.03 12.70 66.58
N ASP A 278 6.86 13.06 67.85
CA ASP A 278 6.43 12.12 68.88
C ASP A 278 4.98 11.64 68.66
N LYS A 279 4.20 12.40 67.89
CA LYS A 279 2.81 12.10 67.48
C LYS A 279 2.66 11.80 65.98
N ILE A 280 3.73 11.36 65.30
CA ILE A 280 3.68 11.04 63.87
C ILE A 280 2.63 9.97 63.52
N ASP A 281 2.34 9.06 64.47
CA ASP A 281 1.28 8.07 64.37
C ASP A 281 -0.12 8.70 64.20
N ARG A 282 -0.36 9.89 64.76
CA ARG A 282 -1.61 10.63 64.57
C ARG A 282 -1.79 11.12 63.14
N ARG A 283 -0.71 11.56 62.48
CA ARG A 283 -0.75 11.94 61.04
C ARG A 283 -1.17 10.73 60.19
N TYR A 284 -0.59 9.56 60.46
CA TYR A 284 -0.92 8.32 59.75
C TYR A 284 -2.32 7.77 60.08
N ALA A 285 -2.78 7.92 61.33
CA ALA A 285 -4.14 7.55 61.71
C ALA A 285 -5.17 8.46 61.03
N TRP A 286 -4.87 9.77 60.95
CA TRP A 286 -5.73 10.76 60.30
C TRP A 286 -5.96 10.40 58.83
N ILE A 287 -4.90 10.17 58.05
CA ILE A 287 -5.04 9.88 56.61
C ILE A 287 -5.77 8.55 56.38
N LYS A 288 -5.54 7.53 57.21
CA LYS A 288 -6.27 6.25 57.11
C LYS A 288 -7.77 6.44 57.31
N LYS A 289 -8.16 7.19 58.34
CA LYS A 289 -9.55 7.52 58.60
C LYS A 289 -10.14 8.36 57.46
N HIS A 290 -9.42 9.39 57.03
CA HIS A 290 -9.85 10.29 55.98
C HIS A 290 -10.07 9.56 54.64
N LEU A 291 -9.18 8.64 54.25
CA LEU A 291 -9.35 7.84 53.03
C LEU A 291 -10.59 6.94 53.09
N LEU A 292 -10.88 6.32 54.25
CA LEU A 292 -12.10 5.53 54.45
C LEU A 292 -13.36 6.40 54.37
N ASP A 293 -13.34 7.56 55.02
CA ASP A 293 -14.45 8.51 55.00
C ASP A 293 -14.68 9.06 53.58
N PHE A 294 -13.60 9.31 52.83
CA PHE A 294 -13.64 9.73 51.43
C PHE A 294 -14.26 8.66 50.54
N GLU A 295 -13.76 7.41 50.60
CA GLU A 295 -14.26 6.31 49.78
C GLU A 295 -15.73 6.03 50.05
N SER A 296 -16.16 6.10 51.32
CA SER A 296 -17.56 5.91 51.68
C SER A 296 -18.48 7.02 51.18
N LYS A 297 -18.01 8.26 51.09
CA LYS A 297 -18.84 9.42 50.74
C LYS A 297 -18.81 9.76 49.25
N PHE A 298 -17.67 9.59 48.61
CA PHE A 298 -17.41 10.11 47.26
C PHE A 298 -16.91 9.05 46.28
N GLY A 299 -16.67 7.81 46.74
CA GLY A 299 -16.14 6.74 45.89
C GLY A 299 -17.01 6.38 44.69
N THR A 300 -18.31 6.70 44.71
CA THR A 300 -19.25 6.45 43.59
C THR A 300 -19.35 7.62 42.61
N ILE A 301 -18.81 8.79 42.94
CA ILE A 301 -18.92 10.00 42.10
C ILE A 301 -17.82 10.03 41.06
N PHE A 302 -16.63 9.61 41.46
CA PHE A 302 -15.45 9.67 40.61
C PHE A 302 -15.21 8.33 39.92
N PRO A 303 -14.81 8.34 38.64
CA PRO A 303 -14.36 7.14 37.95
C PRO A 303 -13.16 6.49 38.66
N GLN A 304 -13.13 5.16 38.69
CA GLN A 304 -12.09 4.41 39.40
C GLN A 304 -10.69 4.66 38.80
N ASP A 305 -10.59 4.84 37.48
CA ASP A 305 -9.35 5.14 36.76
C ASP A 305 -8.72 6.50 37.14
N TRP A 306 -9.42 7.35 37.89
CA TRP A 306 -8.87 8.62 38.36
C TRP A 306 -7.97 8.46 39.59
N GLU A 307 -8.08 7.32 40.29
CA GLU A 307 -7.25 6.91 41.42
C GLU A 307 -7.12 8.01 42.49
N ILE A 308 -8.24 8.65 42.86
CA ILE A 308 -8.23 9.84 43.73
C ILE A 308 -7.71 9.51 45.13
N SER A 309 -8.04 8.34 45.69
CA SER A 309 -7.50 7.88 46.98
C SER A 309 -5.97 7.82 46.96
N GLU A 310 -5.38 7.35 45.86
CA GLU A 310 -3.92 7.30 45.69
C GLU A 310 -3.35 8.73 45.61
N ARG A 311 -3.98 9.62 44.83
CA ARG A 311 -3.56 11.04 44.71
C ARG A 311 -3.60 11.78 46.04
N ILE A 312 -4.62 11.56 46.86
CA ILE A 312 -4.70 12.13 48.22
C ILE A 312 -3.56 11.60 49.07
N ALA A 313 -3.26 10.30 49.02
CA ALA A 313 -2.15 9.71 49.77
C ALA A 313 -0.78 10.25 49.33
N VAL A 314 -0.55 10.39 48.03
CA VAL A 314 0.68 10.98 47.47
C VAL A 314 0.85 12.43 47.93
N GLN A 315 -0.19 13.26 47.78
CA GLN A 315 -0.12 14.66 48.21
C GLN A 315 0.05 14.79 49.72
N PHE A 316 -0.62 13.94 50.51
CA PHE A 316 -0.41 13.84 51.95
C PHE A 316 1.06 13.55 52.28
N CYS A 317 1.71 12.61 51.58
CA CYS A 317 3.12 12.29 51.78
C CYS A 317 4.02 13.49 51.46
N HIS A 318 3.75 14.21 50.37
CA HIS A 318 4.50 15.42 50.01
C HIS A 318 4.37 16.52 51.06
N VAL A 319 3.15 16.86 51.47
CA VAL A 319 2.89 17.87 52.49
C VAL A 319 3.55 17.46 53.83
N THR A 320 3.37 16.22 54.25
CA THR A 320 3.97 15.70 55.49
C THR A 320 5.49 15.77 55.46
N ARG A 321 6.13 15.43 54.34
CA ARG A 321 7.58 15.52 54.17
C ARG A 321 8.06 16.97 54.32
N GLU A 322 7.38 17.91 53.67
CA GLU A 322 7.74 19.33 53.73
C GLU A 322 7.55 19.92 55.13
N ASP A 323 6.41 19.63 55.78
CA ASP A 323 6.10 20.11 57.13
C ASP A 323 7.06 19.54 58.16
N LEU A 324 7.34 18.23 58.12
CA LEU A 324 8.29 17.60 59.03
C LEU A 324 9.71 18.13 58.80
N ALA A 325 10.13 18.36 57.56
CA ALA A 325 11.44 18.94 57.27
C ALA A 325 11.60 20.34 57.89
N LYS A 326 10.58 21.21 57.74
CA LYS A 326 10.58 22.55 58.36
C LYS A 326 10.60 22.46 59.89
N LEU A 327 9.73 21.63 60.46
CA LEU A 327 9.57 21.49 61.90
C LEU A 327 10.83 20.91 62.58
N MET A 328 11.44 19.89 61.97
CA MET A 328 12.70 19.30 62.43
C MET A 328 13.85 20.28 62.36
N ASN A 329 13.91 21.13 61.33
CA ASN A 329 14.94 22.15 61.23
C ASN A 329 14.82 23.19 62.34
N LYS A 330 13.60 23.60 62.69
CA LYS A 330 13.31 24.57 63.75
C LYS A 330 13.58 24.04 65.16
N ARG A 331 13.19 22.79 65.44
CA ARG A 331 13.34 22.14 66.76
C ARG A 331 14.50 21.14 66.80
N ARG A 332 15.60 21.45 66.11
CA ARG A 332 16.74 20.53 65.94
C ARG A 332 17.34 20.05 67.26
N SER A 333 17.30 20.88 68.31
CA SER A 333 17.80 20.55 69.65
C SER A 333 16.92 19.55 70.42
N GLU A 334 15.67 19.37 70.03
CA GLU A 334 14.72 18.46 70.68
C GLU A 334 14.75 17.05 70.05
N ILE A 335 15.59 16.84 69.03
CA ILE A 335 15.70 15.55 68.32
C ILE A 335 16.68 14.65 69.06
N ASP A 336 16.17 13.53 69.57
CA ASP A 336 16.99 12.44 70.10
C ASP A 336 16.89 11.16 69.24
N VAL A 337 17.82 10.22 69.47
CA VAL A 337 17.90 8.97 68.70
C VAL A 337 16.65 8.12 68.89
N LYS A 338 16.05 8.12 70.09
CA LYS A 338 14.87 7.31 70.41
C LYS A 338 13.64 7.81 69.66
N LEU A 339 13.42 9.12 69.62
CA LEU A 339 12.36 9.77 68.86
C LEU A 339 12.50 9.50 67.37
N LEU A 340 13.73 9.58 66.84
CA LEU A 340 13.97 9.31 65.42
C LEU A 340 13.73 7.85 65.05
N LEU A 341 14.21 6.90 65.86
CA LEU A 341 13.94 5.47 65.67
C LEU A 341 12.44 5.16 65.74
N TYR A 342 11.73 5.77 66.71
CA TYR A 342 10.28 5.66 66.81
C TYR A 342 9.60 6.17 65.53
N ALA A 343 9.97 7.37 65.06
CA ALA A 343 9.37 7.97 63.88
C ALA A 343 9.63 7.12 62.63
N ILE A 344 10.89 6.74 62.36
CA ILE A 344 11.27 5.91 61.21
C ILE A 344 10.51 4.58 61.20
N GLN A 345 10.42 3.92 62.36
CA GLN A 345 9.70 2.65 62.47
C GLN A 345 8.20 2.82 62.14
N ARG A 346 7.57 3.90 62.63
CA ARG A 346 6.16 4.21 62.33
C ARG A 346 5.96 4.55 60.85
N THR A 347 6.85 5.35 60.27
CA THR A 347 6.83 5.73 58.85
C THR A 347 7.00 4.52 57.93
N SER A 348 7.98 3.65 58.19
CA SER A 348 8.23 2.46 57.39
C SER A 348 7.04 1.48 57.39
N ASN A 349 6.39 1.32 58.54
CA ASN A 349 5.16 0.53 58.66
C ASN A 349 3.99 1.14 57.86
N PHE A 350 3.90 2.47 57.82
CA PHE A 350 2.88 3.18 57.04
C PHE A 350 3.15 3.10 55.53
N GLU A 351 4.39 3.32 55.10
CA GLU A 351 4.81 3.17 53.70
C GLU A 351 4.55 1.75 53.18
N SER A 352 4.87 0.73 53.98
CA SER A 352 4.55 -0.66 53.65
C SER A 352 3.05 -0.92 53.49
N LEU A 353 2.20 -0.19 54.19
CA LEU A 353 0.74 -0.27 54.03
C LEU A 353 0.29 0.40 52.74
N LEU A 354 0.82 1.60 52.43
CA LEU A 354 0.50 2.30 51.18
C LEU A 354 0.94 1.49 49.96
N ALA A 355 2.16 0.94 49.98
CA ALA A 355 2.70 0.13 48.89
C ALA A 355 1.89 -1.16 48.63
N LYS A 356 1.20 -1.70 49.64
CA LYS A 356 0.29 -2.84 49.48
C LYS A 356 -1.09 -2.43 48.96
N ARG A 357 -1.52 -1.20 49.25
CA ARG A 357 -2.86 -0.70 48.93
C ARG A 357 -2.93 -0.09 47.52
N PHE A 358 -1.87 0.59 47.09
CA PHE A 358 -1.85 1.37 45.86
C PHE A 358 -0.85 0.80 44.86
N ILE A 359 -1.15 0.99 43.57
CA ILE A 359 -0.36 0.43 42.46
C ILE A 359 0.81 1.36 42.09
N GLY A 360 0.71 2.65 42.42
CA GLY A 360 1.73 3.66 42.13
C GLY A 360 1.52 4.38 40.79
N SER A 361 0.36 4.20 40.17
CA SER A 361 -0.01 4.78 38.86
C SER A 361 0.04 6.31 38.84
N THR A 362 -0.09 6.96 40.00
CA THR A 362 -0.21 8.42 40.09
C THR A 362 1.13 9.13 40.27
N LEU A 363 2.20 8.38 40.58
CA LEU A 363 3.55 8.89 40.85
C LEU A 363 4.28 9.35 39.58
N GLU A 364 3.98 8.76 38.41
CA GLU A 364 4.66 9.08 37.14
C GLU A 364 4.40 10.51 36.64
N THR A 365 3.36 11.19 37.15
CA THR A 365 2.98 12.54 36.68
C THR A 365 3.77 13.70 37.28
N THR A 366 4.60 13.44 38.31
CA THR A 366 5.36 14.48 39.04
C THR A 366 6.84 14.51 38.68
N ASP A 367 7.46 13.39 38.31
CA ASP A 367 8.93 13.33 38.13
C ASP A 367 9.42 13.71 36.73
N ALA A 368 8.54 13.75 35.71
CA ALA A 368 8.93 14.12 34.34
C ALA A 368 9.38 15.58 34.18
N LYS A 369 9.11 16.47 35.15
CA LYS A 369 9.54 17.89 35.10
C LYS A 369 10.89 18.17 35.79
N SER A 370 11.42 17.21 36.55
CA SER A 370 12.69 17.37 37.28
C SER A 370 13.90 16.80 36.54
N ALA A 371 13.67 16.03 35.46
CA ALA A 371 14.72 15.31 34.74
C ALA A 371 15.20 15.98 33.43
N ILE A 372 14.64 17.12 33.01
CA ILE A 372 14.99 17.78 31.73
C ILE A 372 15.91 19.00 31.92
N VAL A 373 16.21 19.42 33.16
CA VAL A 373 17.16 20.50 33.43
C VAL A 373 18.35 19.95 34.19
N ASN A 374 19.25 19.30 33.47
CA ASN A 374 20.69 19.15 33.74
C ASN A 374 21.22 17.92 33.00
N ASN A 375 21.59 18.10 31.74
CA ASN A 375 22.73 17.43 31.11
C ASN A 375 22.92 17.95 29.68
N ASP A 376 23.19 19.26 29.58
CA ASP A 376 23.83 19.81 28.38
C ASP A 376 24.95 20.76 28.81
N VAL A 377 26.00 20.15 29.37
CA VAL A 377 27.33 20.77 29.45
C VAL A 377 28.29 19.80 28.79
N THR A 378 28.57 20.14 27.54
CA THR A 378 29.65 19.71 26.67
C THR A 378 30.96 19.37 27.39
N GLU A 379 31.37 18.10 27.37
CA GLU A 379 32.80 17.74 27.43
C GLU A 379 33.31 17.53 26.01
N LYS A 380 34.06 18.52 25.50
CA LYS A 380 34.88 18.37 24.30
C LYS A 380 36.08 17.47 24.66
N VAL A 381 36.09 16.24 24.14
CA VAL A 381 37.28 15.39 24.12
C VAL A 381 38.16 15.81 22.93
N PRO A 382 39.50 15.90 23.08
CA PRO A 382 40.39 16.40 22.03
C PRO A 382 40.48 15.42 20.85
N GLY A 383 40.41 15.94 19.63
CA GLY A 383 40.41 15.17 18.39
C GLY A 383 41.71 14.39 18.15
N ASN A 384 41.53 13.18 17.60
CA ASN A 384 42.60 12.36 17.05
C ASN A 384 42.84 12.78 15.58
N PRO A 385 44.07 13.11 15.14
CA PRO A 385 44.30 13.79 13.85
C PRO A 385 44.46 12.85 12.63
N PHE A 386 44.03 11.58 12.72
CA PHE A 386 44.46 10.54 11.76
C PHE A 386 43.39 9.51 11.38
N GLU A 387 42.15 9.91 11.12
CA GLU A 387 41.23 9.03 10.38
C GLU A 387 40.52 9.79 9.26
N GLU A 388 40.94 9.44 8.04
CA GLU A 388 40.52 9.97 6.75
C GLU A 388 39.08 9.55 6.39
N GLU A 389 38.37 10.45 5.71
CA GLU A 389 37.08 10.19 5.07
C GLU A 389 37.16 9.00 4.11
N ASN A 390 36.19 8.08 4.16
CA ASN A 390 35.88 7.22 3.03
C ASN A 390 34.38 6.85 2.96
N GLU A 391 33.73 7.51 2.00
CA GLU A 391 32.79 6.98 1.00
C GLU A 391 31.69 5.95 1.36
N LYS A 392 30.47 6.40 1.03
CA LYS A 392 29.47 5.78 0.14
C LYS A 392 28.74 4.47 0.55
N VAL A 393 27.41 4.65 0.56
CA VAL A 393 26.39 3.83 -0.15
C VAL A 393 26.37 2.33 0.16
N SER A 394 25.26 1.88 0.77
CA SER A 394 24.53 0.69 0.30
C SER A 394 23.08 0.69 0.80
N LYS A 395 22.16 0.78 -0.16
CA LYS A 395 20.78 0.27 -0.05
C LYS A 395 20.80 -1.24 0.17
N LEU A 396 19.83 -1.78 0.90
CA LEU A 396 19.07 -3.02 0.61
C LEU A 396 18.10 -3.21 1.80
N HIS A 397 16.79 -2.99 1.63
CA HIS A 397 15.75 -4.00 1.33
C HIS A 397 15.68 -5.17 2.31
N ILE A 398 14.43 -5.66 2.53
CA ILE A 398 13.94 -6.80 3.34
C ILE A 398 13.17 -6.25 4.57
N TYR A 399 11.84 -6.39 4.75
CA TYR A 399 10.74 -7.04 4.03
C TYR A 399 9.49 -6.17 4.14
#